data_AF-A0A357CNG0-F1
#
_entry.id   AF-A0A357CNG0-F1
#
_cell.length_a   1.000
_cell.length_b   1.000
_cell.length_c   1.000
_cell.angle_alpha   90.00
_cell.angle_beta   90.00
_cell.angle_gamma   90.00
#
_symmetry.space_group_name_H-M   'P 1'
#
loop_
_entity.id
_entity.type
_entity.pdbx_description
1 polymer ?
#
loop_
_entity_poly.entity_id
_entity_poly.type
_entity_poly.pdbx_seq_one_letter_code
_entity_poly.pdbx_strand_id
1 'polypeptide(L)'
;MKQENQKLVVLKERNRIARELHDSVSQNLFAISLHLSTLEYLRTQDPEAFRKSTKQLRELVTETQEEMGLLIYELRPIIGEQGFYEALESLSRLYGIRYKLG
;
A
#
# COMPACT_ATOMS: atom_id res chain seq x y z
N MET A 1 -4.19 35.53 -5.59
CA MET A 1 -2.70 35.57 -5.50
C MET A 1 -2.12 34.93 -4.21
N LYS A 2 -2.12 35.56 -3.02
CA LYS A 2 -1.46 34.96 -1.82
C LYS A 2 -2.15 33.67 -1.32
N GLN A 3 -3.49 33.64 -1.27
CA GLN A 3 -4.27 32.46 -0.88
C GLN A 3 -4.22 31.31 -1.90
N GLU A 4 -4.21 31.60 -3.21
CA GLU A 4 -4.01 30.59 -4.25
C GLU A 4 -2.64 29.93 -4.15
N ASN A 5 -1.59 30.73 -3.91
CA ASN A 5 -0.24 30.20 -3.78
C ASN A 5 -0.10 29.30 -2.54
N GLN A 6 -0.75 29.67 -1.42
CA GLN A 6 -0.84 28.82 -0.23
C GLN A 6 -1.59 27.51 -0.49
N LYS A 7 -2.73 27.55 -1.19
CA LYS A 7 -3.45 26.33 -1.60
C LYS A 7 -2.59 25.43 -2.49
N LEU A 8 -1.84 26.02 -3.43
CA LEU A 8 -0.95 25.28 -4.32
C LEU A 8 0.18 24.57 -3.56
N VAL A 9 0.76 25.25 -2.57
CA VAL A 9 1.82 24.67 -1.71
C VAL A 9 1.27 23.51 -0.89
N VAL A 10 0.09 23.67 -0.28
CA VAL A 10 -0.57 22.59 0.49
C VAL A 10 -0.90 21.38 -0.39
N LEU A 11 -1.37 21.60 -1.62
CA LEU A 11 -1.66 20.53 -2.59
C LEU A 11 -0.39 19.81 -3.05
N LYS A 12 0.71 20.53 -3.29
CA LYS A 12 2.00 19.93 -3.64
C LYS A 12 2.51 19.02 -2.52
N GLU A 13 2.42 19.49 -1.28
CA GLU A 13 2.88 18.72 -0.13
C GLU A 13 2.04 17.47 0.10
N ARG A 14 0.72 17.57 -0.02
CA ARG A 14 -0.17 16.39 0.02
C ARG A 14 0.17 15.36 -1.07
N ASN A 15 0.44 15.81 -2.30
CA ASN A 15 0.85 14.92 -3.40
C ASN A 15 2.24 14.31 -3.21
N ARG A 16 3.13 14.97 -2.45
CA ARG A 16 4.44 14.40 -2.07
C ARG A 16 4.22 13.27 -1.06
N ILE A 17 3.48 13.54 0.01
CA ILE A 17 3.18 12.57 1.07
C ILE A 17 2.45 11.34 0.50
N ALA A 18 1.44 11.55 -0.35
CA ALA A 18 0.72 10.46 -1.01
C ALA A 18 1.64 9.54 -1.83
N ARG A 19 2.65 10.10 -2.51
CA ARG A 19 3.64 9.32 -3.27
C ARG A 19 4.57 8.54 -2.33
N GLU A 20 5.07 9.18 -1.28
CA GLU A 20 5.96 8.53 -0.30
C GLU A 20 5.27 7.36 0.40
N LEU A 21 4.01 7.55 0.81
CA LEU A 21 3.21 6.46 1.38
C LEU A 21 2.94 5.35 0.35
N HIS A 22 2.64 5.70 -0.91
CA HIS A 22 2.42 4.70 -1.96
C HIS A 22 3.68 3.86 -2.24
N ASP A 23 4.85 4.50 -2.22
CA ASP A 23 6.12 3.83 -2.41
C ASP A 23 6.44 2.90 -1.22
N SER A 24 6.16 3.32 0.02
CA SER A 24 6.27 2.48 1.22
C SER A 24 5.41 1.22 1.13
N VAL A 25 4.11 1.39 0.82
CA VAL A 25 3.18 0.26 0.65
C VAL A 25 3.64 -0.69 -0.45
N SER A 26 4.15 -0.15 -1.57
CA SER A 26 4.66 -0.96 -2.67
C SER A 26 5.91 -1.77 -2.27
N GLN A 27 6.80 -1.19 -1.48
CA GLN A 27 7.99 -1.87 -0.95
C GLN A 27 7.60 -3.00 0.01
N ASN A 28 6.65 -2.75 0.92
CA ASN A 28 6.17 -3.75 1.87
C ASN A 28 5.49 -4.94 1.15
N LEU A 29 4.65 -4.67 0.15
CA LEU A 29 4.03 -5.72 -0.68
C LEU A 29 5.08 -6.56 -1.44
N PHE A 30 6.13 -5.93 -1.95
CA PHE A 30 7.23 -6.65 -2.60
C PHE A 30 7.97 -7.58 -1.61
N ALA A 31 8.28 -7.08 -0.41
CA ALA A 31 8.91 -7.87 0.65
C ALA A 31 8.03 -9.06 1.09
N ILE A 32 6.72 -8.84 1.23
CA ILE A 32 5.73 -9.90 1.50
C ILE A 32 5.78 -10.98 0.42
N SER A 33 5.77 -10.59 -0.86
CA SER A 33 5.84 -11.54 -1.98
C SER A 33 7.11 -12.37 -1.97
N LEU A 34 8.27 -11.75 -1.68
CA LEU A 34 9.54 -12.45 -1.62
C LEU A 34 9.57 -13.46 -0.46
N HIS A 35 9.09 -13.05 0.71
CA HIS A 35 8.99 -13.93 1.88
C HIS A 35 8.07 -15.14 1.62
N LEU A 36 6.93 -14.93 0.95
CA LEU A 36 6.03 -16.02 0.57
C LEU A 36 6.71 -17.07 -0.32
N SER A 37 7.51 -16.65 -1.30
CA SER A 37 8.25 -17.58 -2.17
C SER A 37 9.27 -18.44 -1.42
N THR A 38 9.79 -17.97 -0.28
CA THR A 38 10.74 -18.74 0.54
C THR A 38 10.05 -19.68 1.53
N LEU A 39 8.82 -19.39 1.92
CA LEU A 39 8.07 -20.18 2.89
C LEU A 39 7.69 -21.57 2.38
N GLU A 40 7.44 -21.74 1.07
CA GLU A 40 7.14 -23.05 0.49
C GLU A 40 8.31 -24.04 0.65
N TYR A 41 9.54 -23.55 0.58
CA TYR A 41 10.75 -24.35 0.76
C TYR A 41 11.02 -24.68 2.24
N LEU A 42 10.82 -23.71 3.13
CA LEU A 42 11.07 -23.88 4.57
C LEU A 42 10.08 -24.87 5.22
N ARG A 43 8.86 -25.00 4.69
CA ARG A 43 7.80 -25.84 5.28
C ARG A 43 8.25 -27.30 5.51
N THR A 44 9.05 -27.85 4.61
CA THR A 44 9.50 -29.25 4.67
C THR A 44 10.92 -29.40 5.22
N GLN A 45 11.78 -28.39 5.01
CA GLN A 45 13.19 -28.45 5.41
C GLN A 45 13.45 -27.97 6.85
N ASP A 46 12.74 -26.92 7.28
CA ASP A 46 12.91 -26.33 8.61
C ASP A 46 11.57 -25.77 9.13
N PRO A 47 10.76 -26.62 9.79
CA PRO A 47 9.44 -26.24 10.31
C PRO A 47 9.46 -25.13 11.37
N GLU A 48 10.56 -24.97 12.12
CA GLU A 48 10.69 -23.91 13.13
C GLU A 48 10.98 -22.57 12.45
N ALA A 49 11.91 -22.55 11.48
CA ALA A 49 12.14 -21.35 10.66
C ALA A 49 10.89 -20.96 9.86
N PHE A 50 10.12 -21.94 9.38
CA PHE A 50 8.82 -21.71 8.73
C PHE A 50 7.84 -20.98 9.66
N ARG A 51 7.66 -21.45 10.91
CA ARG A 51 6.77 -20.81 11.90
C ARG A 51 7.20 -19.38 12.22
N LYS A 52 8.50 -19.17 12.40
CA LYS A 52 9.05 -17.83 12.69
C LYS A 52 8.82 -16.87 11.52
N SER A 53 9.13 -17.30 10.30
CA SER A 53 8.98 -16.49 9.10
C SER A 53 7.51 -16.19 8.78
N THR A 54 6.59 -17.14 9.00
CA THR A 54 5.14 -16.89 8.87
C THR A 54 4.62 -15.89 9.91
N LYS A 55 5.17 -15.88 11.14
CA LYS A 55 4.83 -14.86 12.14
C LYS A 55 5.28 -13.46 11.68
N GLN A 56 6.53 -13.33 11.25
CA GLN A 56 7.07 -12.06 10.75
C GLN A 56 6.31 -11.55 9.52
N LEU A 57 5.94 -12.46 8.61
CA LEU A 57 5.12 -12.12 7.45
C LEU A 57 3.75 -11.57 7.85
N ARG A 58 3.12 -12.14 8.88
CA ARG A 58 1.84 -11.66 9.41
C ARG A 58 1.96 -10.25 9.97
N GLU A 59 3.02 -9.98 10.74
CA GLU A 59 3.32 -8.65 11.28
C GLU A 59 3.47 -7.63 10.15
N LEU A 60 4.28 -7.94 9.12
CA LEU A 60 4.48 -7.07 7.97
C LEU A 60 3.19 -6.82 7.17
N VAL A 61 2.34 -7.84 7.01
CA VAL A 61 1.02 -7.67 6.36
C VAL A 61 0.13 -6.72 7.16
N THR A 62 0.09 -6.84 8.49
CA THR A 62 -0.69 -5.95 9.35
C THR A 62 -0.20 -4.51 9.26
N GLU A 63 1.11 -4.27 9.33
CA GLU A 63 1.71 -2.94 9.16
C GLU A 63 1.35 -2.34 7.79
N THR A 64 1.45 -3.14 6.72
CA THR A 64 1.09 -2.70 5.36
C THR A 64 -0.38 -2.30 5.26
N GLN A 65 -1.28 -3.01 5.93
CA GLN A 65 -2.71 -2.71 5.95
C GLN A 65 -3.01 -1.39 6.69
N GLU A 66 -2.31 -1.12 7.79
CA GLU A 66 -2.43 0.13 8.54
C GLU A 66 -1.92 1.32 7.70
N GLU A 67 -0.77 1.17 7.03
CA GLU A 67 -0.23 2.19 6.12
C GLU A 67 -1.16 2.50 4.94
N MET A 68 -1.78 1.47 4.35
CA MET A 68 -2.81 1.66 3.32
C MET A 68 -4.03 2.45 3.84
N GLY A 69 -4.47 2.16 5.07
CA GLY A 69 -5.57 2.89 5.71
C GLY A 69 -5.27 4.37 5.91
N LEU A 70 -4.03 4.69 6.30
CA LEU A 70 -3.53 6.06 6.42
C LEU A 70 -3.50 6.77 5.06
N LEU A 71 -3.03 6.08 4.01
CA LEU A 71 -3.03 6.57 2.63
C LEU A 71 -4.42 7.00 2.16
N ILE A 72 -5.41 6.13 2.34
CA ILE A 72 -6.81 6.39 1.97
C ILE A 72 -7.37 7.57 2.79
N TYR A 73 -7.02 7.65 4.08
CA TYR A 73 -7.42 8.76 4.94
C TYR A 73 -6.83 10.10 4.49
N GLU A 74 -5.54 10.15 4.18
CA GLU A 74 -4.87 11.39 3.75
C GLU A 74 -5.26 11.84 2.33
N LEU A 75 -5.66 10.90 1.48
CA LEU A 75 -6.20 11.18 0.14
C LEU A 75 -7.66 11.68 0.15
N ARG A 76 -8.37 11.60 1.27
CA ARG A 76 -9.80 11.95 1.42
C ARG A 76 -10.21 13.35 0.88
N PRO A 77 -9.36 14.40 0.89
CA PRO A 77 -9.69 15.68 0.24
C PRO A 77 -9.74 15.62 -1.30
N ILE A 78 -9.01 14.67 -1.92
CA ILE A 78 -8.95 14.49 -3.38
C ILE A 78 -10.17 13.66 -3.87
N ILE A 79 -10.65 12.75 -3.02
CA ILE A 79 -11.88 11.95 -3.23
C ILE A 79 -13.15 12.83 -3.09
N GLY A 80 -13.01 14.09 -2.68
CA GLY A 80 -14.13 15.03 -2.60
C GLY A 80 -14.81 15.35 -3.94
N GLU A 81 -14.19 15.02 -5.09
CA GLU A 81 -14.78 15.24 -6.43
C GLU A 81 -15.17 13.95 -7.17
N GLN A 82 -14.68 12.78 -6.75
CA GLN A 82 -15.07 11.46 -7.26
C GLN A 82 -15.21 10.55 -6.06
N GLY A 83 -16.42 10.06 -5.78
CA GLY A 83 -16.76 9.38 -4.54
C GLY A 83 -15.83 8.22 -4.17
N PHE A 84 -15.86 7.87 -2.89
CA PHE A 84 -15.04 6.80 -2.28
C PHE A 84 -15.10 5.48 -3.06
N TYR A 85 -16.26 5.20 -3.66
CA TYR A 85 -16.48 4.00 -4.46
C TYR A 85 -15.73 4.05 -5.80
N GLU A 86 -15.74 5.18 -6.52
CA GLU A 86 -15.00 5.34 -7.78
C GLU A 86 -13.48 5.30 -7.57
N ALA A 87 -13.00 5.82 -6.45
CA ALA A 87 -11.59 5.76 -6.08
C ALA A 87 -11.11 4.33 -5.80
N LEU A 88 -11.91 3.55 -5.07
CA LEU A 88 -11.64 2.13 -4.80
C LEU A 88 -11.74 1.26 -6.05
N GLU A 89 -12.69 1.56 -6.94
CA GLU A 89 -12.86 0.82 -8.19
C GLU A 89 -11.68 1.10 -9.14
N SER A 90 -11.24 2.36 -9.23
CA SER A 90 -10.06 2.74 -10.02
C SER A 90 -8.78 2.08 -9.49
N LEU A 91 -8.61 2.02 -8.18
CA LEU A 91 -7.48 1.31 -7.56
C LEU A 91 -7.53 -0.19 -7.85
N SER A 92 -8.68 -0.85 -7.63
CA SER A 92 -8.83 -2.28 -7.96
C SER A 92 -8.53 -2.57 -9.43
N ARG A 93 -8.98 -1.70 -10.35
CA ARG A 93 -8.78 -1.86 -11.79
C ARG A 93 -7.31 -1.66 -12.20
N LEU A 94 -6.63 -0.66 -11.63
CA LEU A 94 -5.21 -0.39 -11.86
C LEU A 94 -4.33 -1.57 -11.39
N TYR A 95 -4.65 -2.13 -10.23
CA TYR A 95 -3.93 -3.26 -9.66
C TYR A 95 -4.25 -4.58 -10.39
N GLY A 96 -5.49 -4.80 -10.83
CA GLY A 96 -5.86 -5.97 -11.65
C GLY A 96 -5.10 -6.06 -12.97
N ILE A 97 -4.91 -4.93 -13.65
CA ILE A 97 -4.13 -4.85 -14.90
C ILE A 97 -2.65 -5.14 -14.65
N ARG A 98 -2.08 -4.63 -13.54
CA ARG A 98 -0.66 -4.75 -13.23
C ARG A 98 -0.26 -6.17 -12.79
N TYR A 99 -1.16 -6.89 -12.11
CA TYR A 99 -0.89 -8.23 -11.60
C TYR A 99 -1.52 -9.37 -12.44
N LYS A 100 -2.10 -9.06 -13.61
CA LYS A 100 -2.82 -10.03 -14.47
C LYS A 100 -3.80 -10.91 -13.70
N LEU A 101 -4.52 -10.31 -12.75
CA LEU A 101 -5.66 -10.97 -12.12
C LEU A 101 -6.85 -10.74 -13.05
N GLY A 102 -6.97 -11.62 -14.04
CA GLY A 102 -8.15 -11.76 -14.90
C GLY A 102 -9.09 -12.80 -14.34
#